data_AF-A0A1F9HMJ7-F1
#
_entry.id   AF-A0A1F9HMJ7-F1
#
_cell.length_a   1.000
_cell.length_b   1.000
_cell.length_c   1.000
_cell.angle_alpha   90.00
_cell.angle_beta   90.00
_cell.angle_gamma   90.00
#
_symmetry.space_group_name_H-M   'P 1'
#
loop_
_entity.id
_entity.type
_entity.pdbx_description
1 polymer ?
#
loop_
_entity_poly.entity_id
_entity_poly.type
_entity_poly.pdbx_seq_one_letter_code
_entity_poly.pdbx_strand_id
1 'polypeptide(L)'
;MEIKSMPKETLAELLFFLAENEEFTAVEKSLAEGVSVEEVRAGLRELGEALRREAAQESAGQYNAQKDRSLTKETKTIISYLSPGEEKTLLTAFGLIDKTKTLLG
;
A
#
# COMPACT_ATOMS: atom_id res chain seq x y z
N MET A 1 -10.62 -11.58 9.12
CA MET A 1 -9.84 -10.48 8.50
C MET A 1 -10.32 -10.38 7.06
N GLU A 2 -10.74 -9.21 6.60
CA GLU A 2 -11.26 -9.04 5.24
C GLU A 2 -10.13 -8.55 4.32
N ILE A 3 -10.03 -9.08 3.10
CA ILE A 3 -9.00 -8.68 2.11
C ILE A 3 -8.97 -7.16 1.90
N LYS A 4 -10.14 -6.51 1.93
CA LYS A 4 -10.29 -5.05 1.76
C LYS A 4 -9.65 -4.22 2.89
N SER A 5 -9.38 -4.84 4.03
CA SER A 5 -8.80 -4.19 5.21
C SER A 5 -7.28 -4.41 5.35
N MET A 6 -6.69 -5.20 4.44
CA MET A 6 -5.28 -5.53 4.49
C MET A 6 -4.41 -4.37 4.00
N PRO A 7 -3.25 -4.09 4.62
CA PRO A 7 -2.29 -3.13 4.09
C PRO A 7 -1.86 -3.51 2.66
N LYS A 8 -1.72 -2.51 1.78
CA LYS A 8 -1.39 -2.72 0.37
C LYS A 8 -0.09 -3.51 0.19
N GLU A 9 0.93 -3.26 1.01
CA GLU A 9 2.20 -4.00 1.00
C GLU A 9 2.00 -5.47 1.34
N THR A 10 1.24 -5.76 2.41
CA THR A 10 0.92 -7.14 2.81
C THR A 10 0.10 -7.86 1.75
N LEU A 11 -0.85 -7.18 1.12
CA LEU A 11 -1.63 -7.75 0.03
C LEU A 11 -0.77 -8.01 -1.21
N ALA A 12 0.15 -7.11 -1.54
CA ALA A 12 1.11 -7.31 -2.63
C ALA A 12 1.99 -8.54 -2.39
N GLU A 13 2.54 -8.69 -1.19
CA GLU A 13 3.33 -9.88 -0.81
C GLU A 13 2.52 -11.17 -0.93
N LEU A 14 1.27 -11.15 -0.47
CA LEU A 14 0.38 -12.30 -0.59
C LEU A 14 0.15 -12.68 -2.06
N LEU A 15 -0.09 -11.68 -2.93
CA LEU A 15 -0.29 -11.93 -4.36
C LEU A 15 0.96 -12.50 -5.02
N PHE A 16 2.15 -11.99 -4.70
CA PHE A 16 3.40 -12.56 -5.16
C PHE A 16 3.60 -13.99 -4.66
N PHE A 17 3.33 -14.24 -3.37
CA PHE A 17 3.44 -15.57 -2.80
C PHE A 17 2.54 -16.57 -3.54
N LEU A 18 1.28 -16.21 -3.78
CA LEU A 18 0.35 -17.05 -4.53
C LEU A 18 0.82 -17.29 -5.97
N ALA A 19 1.29 -16.25 -6.67
CA ALA A 19 1.77 -16.37 -8.04
C ALA A 19 2.97 -17.31 -8.19
N GLU A 20 3.84 -17.40 -7.17
CA GLU A 20 5.02 -18.25 -7.19
C GLU A 20 4.71 -19.68 -6.72
N ASN A 21 3.91 -19.84 -5.67
CA ASN A 21 3.83 -21.09 -4.90
C ASN A 21 2.54 -21.88 -5.10
N GLU A 22 1.47 -21.27 -5.64
CA GLU A 22 0.18 -21.95 -5.78
C GLU A 22 0.09 -22.75 -7.09
N GLU A 23 -0.47 -23.96 -7.03
CA GLU A 23 -0.58 -24.86 -8.19
C GLU A 23 -1.77 -24.51 -9.12
N PHE A 24 -2.74 -23.74 -8.64
CA PHE A 24 -3.92 -23.30 -9.40
C PHE A 24 -4.69 -24.43 -10.14
N THR A 25 -4.70 -25.65 -9.61
CA THR A 25 -5.38 -26.82 -10.22
C THR A 25 -6.87 -26.62 -10.52
N ALA A 26 -7.53 -25.66 -9.85
CA ALA A 26 -8.91 -25.29 -10.13
C ALA A 26 -9.07 -24.45 -11.41
N VAL A 27 -8.03 -23.72 -11.85
CA VAL A 27 -8.02 -22.93 -13.10
C VAL A 27 -8.14 -23.87 -14.29
N GLU A 28 -7.32 -24.93 -14.31
CA GLU A 28 -7.37 -25.96 -15.37
C GLU A 28 -8.74 -26.64 -15.44
N LYS A 29 -9.38 -26.88 -14.28
CA LYS A 29 -10.67 -27.55 -14.19
C LYS A 29 -11.87 -26.66 -14.50
N SER A 30 -11.80 -25.37 -14.15
CA SER A 30 -12.98 -24.48 -14.11
C SER A 30 -12.95 -23.40 -15.18
N LEU A 31 -11.77 -23.03 -15.68
CA LEU A 31 -11.59 -22.00 -16.69
C LEU A 31 -11.25 -22.56 -18.08
N ALA A 32 -10.91 -23.86 -18.16
CA ALA A 32 -10.82 -24.81 -19.28
C ALA A 32 -10.27 -24.31 -20.65
N GLU A 33 -10.73 -23.19 -21.19
CA GLU A 33 -10.33 -22.63 -22.49
C GLU A 33 -10.14 -21.10 -22.49
N GLY A 34 -10.43 -20.39 -21.39
CA GLY A 34 -10.41 -18.92 -21.35
C GLY A 34 -9.17 -18.29 -20.74
N VAL A 35 -8.53 -18.97 -19.78
CA VAL A 35 -7.38 -18.44 -19.02
C VAL A 35 -6.48 -19.60 -18.59
N SER A 36 -5.20 -19.51 -18.91
CA SER A 36 -4.16 -20.44 -18.49
C SER A 36 -3.65 -20.14 -17.08
N VAL A 37 -3.05 -21.14 -16.42
CA VAL A 37 -2.41 -20.96 -15.10
C VAL A 37 -1.33 -19.87 -15.14
N GLU A 38 -0.56 -19.79 -16.23
CA GLU A 38 0.47 -18.76 -16.40
C GLU A 38 -0.13 -17.36 -16.52
N GLU A 39 -1.27 -17.21 -17.19
CA GLU A 39 -1.98 -15.92 -17.24
C GLU A 39 -2.51 -15.51 -15.86
N VAL A 40 -2.99 -16.47 -15.06
CA VAL A 40 -3.36 -16.19 -13.66
C VAL A 40 -2.15 -15.74 -12.85
N ARG A 41 -1.02 -16.46 -12.94
CA ARG A 41 0.22 -16.07 -12.26
C ARG A 41 0.70 -14.69 -12.68
N ALA A 42 0.67 -14.40 -13.98
CA ALA A 42 1.02 -13.09 -14.53
C ALA A 42 0.09 -11.99 -14.00
N GLY A 43 -1.22 -12.21 -13.99
CA GLY A 43 -2.19 -11.25 -13.46
C GLY A 43 -2.01 -10.98 -11.96
N LEU A 44 -1.71 -12.01 -11.16
CA LEU A 44 -1.39 -11.84 -9.74
C LEU A 44 -0.11 -11.04 -9.51
N ARG A 45 0.95 -11.29 -10.30
CA ARG A 45 2.19 -10.50 -10.26
C ARG A 45 1.93 -9.04 -10.64
N GLU A 46 1.18 -8.80 -11.71
CA GLU A 46 0.86 -7.44 -12.17
C GLU A 46 0.07 -6.66 -11.10
N LEU A 47 -0.93 -7.30 -10.49
CA LEU A 47 -1.69 -6.70 -9.39
C LEU A 47 -0.82 -6.43 -8.16
N GLY A 48 0.07 -7.36 -7.80
CA GLY A 48 1.03 -7.18 -6.71
C GLY A 48 1.98 -6.00 -6.98
N GLU A 49 2.48 -5.86 -8.20
CA GLU A 49 3.32 -4.73 -8.61
C GLU A 49 2.57 -3.40 -8.58
N ALA A 50 1.32 -3.37 -9.05
CA ALA A 50 0.46 -2.19 -8.98
C ALA A 50 0.26 -1.75 -7.53
N LEU A 51 -0.10 -2.66 -6.64
CA LEU A 51 -0.27 -2.38 -5.21
C LEU A 51 1.02 -1.90 -4.54
N ARG A 52 2.17 -2.49 -4.89
CA ARG A 52 3.46 -2.03 -4.36
C ARG A 52 3.80 -0.61 -4.84
N ARG A 53 3.51 -0.29 -6.10
CA ARG A 53 3.68 1.07 -6.63
C ARG A 53 2.76 2.07 -5.93
N GLU A 54 1.49 1.73 -5.73
CA GLU A 54 0.55 2.57 -5.00
C GLU A 54 1.01 2.79 -3.55
N ALA A 55 1.44 1.74 -2.84
CA ALA A 55 1.97 1.86 -1.49
C ALA A 55 3.21 2.78 -1.42
N ALA A 56 4.10 2.67 -2.40
CA ALA A 56 5.27 3.54 -2.53
C ALA A 56 4.90 5.00 -2.87
N GLN A 57 3.81 5.23 -3.62
CA GLN A 57 3.30 6.57 -3.92
C GLN A 57 2.60 7.19 -2.71
N GLU A 58 1.83 6.41 -1.96
CA GLU A 58 1.22 6.85 -0.69
C GLU A 58 2.27 7.31 0.32
N SER A 59 3.43 6.64 0.35
CA SER A 59 4.56 7.02 1.19
C SER A 59 5.42 8.15 0.60
N ALA A 60 5.58 8.24 -0.72
CA ALA A 60 6.28 9.35 -1.37
C ALA A 60 5.52 10.69 -1.27
N GLY A 61 4.18 10.66 -1.14
CA GLY A 61 3.33 11.82 -0.91
C GLY A 61 3.17 12.22 0.56
N GLN A 62 3.73 11.45 1.51
CA GLN A 62 3.66 11.78 2.92
C GLN A 62 4.54 13.01 3.23
N TYR A 63 3.93 13.95 3.96
CA TYR A 63 4.65 15.07 4.53
C TYR A 63 5.76 14.58 5.44
N ASN A 64 6.98 15.01 5.17
CA ASN A 64 8.14 14.65 5.96
C ASN A 64 8.41 15.74 7.00
N ALA A 65 7.87 15.55 8.20
CA ALA A 65 8.04 16.49 9.31
C ALA A 65 9.51 16.76 9.66
N GLN A 66 10.42 15.80 9.42
CA GLN A 66 11.84 15.97 9.68
C GLN A 66 12.48 17.01 8.74
N LYS A 67 11.98 17.13 7.51
CA LYS A 67 12.46 18.08 6.50
C LYS A 67 11.82 19.48 6.63
N ASP A 68 10.74 19.62 7.39
CA ASP A 68 10.08 20.92 7.56
C ASP A 68 10.92 21.87 8.43
N ARG A 69 11.22 23.07 7.92
CA ARG A 69 12.06 24.07 8.63
C ARG A 69 11.29 24.92 9.63
N SER A 70 9.96 24.95 9.55
CA SER A 70 9.08 25.68 10.46
C SER A 70 8.85 24.96 11.79
N LEU A 71 9.09 23.64 11.83
CA LEU A 71 8.97 22.84 13.04
C LEU A 71 10.22 22.90 13.93
N THR A 72 10.01 23.02 15.24
CA THR A 72 11.09 22.94 16.23
C THR A 72 11.65 21.52 16.35
N LYS A 73 12.84 21.38 16.93
CA LYS A 73 13.47 20.06 17.15
C LYS A 73 12.61 19.17 18.05
N GLU A 74 12.04 19.74 19.09
CA GLU A 74 11.16 19.05 20.05
C GLU A 74 9.91 18.53 19.36
N THR A 75 9.31 19.35 18.48
CA THR A 75 8.13 18.95 17.70
C THR A 75 8.46 17.79 16.75
N LYS A 76 9.61 17.84 16.07
CA LYS A 76 10.08 16.75 15.21
C LYS A 76 10.35 15.46 15.98
N THR A 77 10.89 15.57 17.19
CA THR A 77 11.10 14.43 18.08
C THR A 77 9.78 13.81 18.50
N ILE A 78 8.78 14.61 18.88
CA ILE A 78 7.44 14.11 19.24
C ILE A 78 6.80 13.38 18.04
N ILE A 79 6.85 13.98 16.85
CA ILE A 79 6.27 13.38 15.65
C ILE A 79 6.93 12.03 15.32
N SER A 80 8.24 11.89 15.53
CA SER A 80 8.97 10.64 15.24
C SER A 80 8.56 9.43 16.09
N TYR A 81 7.84 9.65 17.20
CA TYR A 81 7.32 8.57 18.04
C TYR A 81 5.89 8.14 17.66
N LEU A 82 5.25 8.81 16.70
CA LEU A 82 3.90 8.50 16.27
C LEU A 82 3.91 7.38 15.24
N SER A 83 2.86 6.56 15.25
CA SER A 83 2.57 5.68 14.12
C SER A 83 2.17 6.52 12.89
N PRO A 84 2.33 6.00 11.65
CA PRO A 84 1.98 6.75 10.44
C PRO A 84 0.54 7.29 10.42
N GLY A 85 -0.41 6.55 11.03
CA GLY A 85 -1.81 6.97 11.14
C GLY A 85 -2.02 8.13 12.13
N GLU A 86 -1.31 8.10 13.27
CA GLU A 86 -1.34 9.17 14.28
C GLU A 86 -0.65 10.43 13.77
N GLU A 87 0.52 10.29 13.13
CA GLU A 87 1.23 11.37 12.49
C GLU A 87 0.34 12.06 11.45
N LYS A 88 -0.29 11.29 10.54
CA LYS A 88 -1.22 11.85 9.54
C LYS A 88 -2.37 12.60 10.20
N THR A 89 -2.99 12.04 11.24
CA THR A 89 -4.11 12.67 11.94
C THR A 89 -3.69 14.00 12.57
N LEU A 90 -2.54 14.00 13.25
CA LEU A 90 -1.98 15.18 13.92
C LEU A 90 -1.64 16.27 12.91
N LEU A 91 -0.87 15.96 11.87
CA LEU A 91 -0.46 16.91 10.85
C LEU A 91 -1.67 17.50 10.11
N THR A 92 -2.71 16.70 9.87
CA THR A 92 -3.96 17.18 9.26
C THR A 92 -4.70 18.14 10.19
N ALA A 93 -4.75 17.86 11.49
CA ALA A 93 -5.41 18.73 12.47
C ALA A 93 -4.73 20.10 12.59
N PHE A 94 -3.41 20.15 12.41
CA PHE A 94 -2.63 21.38 12.38
C PHE A 94 -2.57 22.06 11.00
N GLY A 95 -3.23 21.50 9.98
CA GLY A 95 -3.25 22.07 8.62
C GLY A 95 -1.90 21.99 7.90
N LEU A 96 -0.98 21.13 8.35
CA LEU A 96 0.32 20.91 7.72
C LEU A 96 0.21 19.98 6.50
N ILE A 97 -0.88 19.21 6.43
CA ILE A 97 -1.25 18.42 5.25
C ILE A 97 -2.73 18.60 4.92
N ASP A 98 -3.04 18.63 3.63
CA ASP A 98 -4.42 18.73 3.15
C ASP A 98 -5.21 17.46 3.45
N LYS A 99 -6.44 17.62 3.97
CA LYS A 99 -7.41 16.53 4.12
C LYS A 99 -7.70 15.81 2.80
N THR A 100 -7.57 16.51 1.67
CA THR A 100 -8.09 16.14 0.36
C THR A 100 -7.12 15.41 -0.57
N LYS A 101 -5.81 15.34 -0.25
CA LYS A 101 -4.85 14.61 -1.10
C LYS A 101 -4.95 13.08 -1.02
N THR A 102 -5.91 12.54 -0.28
CA THR A 102 -6.10 11.08 -0.13
C THR A 102 -7.15 10.46 -1.07
N LEU A 103 -7.72 11.20 -2.03
CA LEU A 103 -8.76 10.65 -2.92
C LEU A 103 -8.45 10.73 -4.42
N LEU A 104 -7.32 11.30 -4.84
CA LEU A 104 -6.87 11.27 -6.23
C LEU A 104 -5.34 11.23 -6.23
N GLY A 105 -4.78 10.04 -6.37
CA GLY A 105 -3.35 9.77 -6.46
C GLY A 105 -3.13 8.29 -6.65
#